data_AF-A0A7C9LLL6-F1
#
_entry.id   AF-A0A7C9LLL6-F1
#
_cell.length_a   1.000
_cell.length_b   1.000
_cell.length_c   1.000
_cell.angle_alpha   90.00
_cell.angle_beta   90.00
_cell.angle_gamma   90.00
#
_symmetry.space_group_name_H-M   'P 1'
#
loop_
_entity.id
_entity.type
_entity.pdbx_description
1 polymer ?
#
loop_
_entity_poly.entity_id
_entity_poly.type
_entity_poly.pdbx_seq_one_letter_code
_entity_poly.pdbx_strand_id
1 'polypeptide(L)'
;MSSLKPVAHRRTDALAQTHWAAVERLLAEHYRNAGYTVDHCGTGANGSKFDGGIDLKLRRDDAYIVVQCKHWNALKVPHNDVHQLLGIMVNEGATGAILVTSGEFSRAAIEAATRHGHVQLIDGDDLREMLGPLPGPPASVDSGSNSRLTYVVLTLFALATLAMVSFMVLAQFHRLVDRAAQPLPTGEPIMLQPQVVPNAGDGDVLDTSPIPMEQPDHLEPTPEEIRESQRKADEAITVIKATPEI
;
A
#
# COMPACT_ATOMS: atom_id res chain seq x y z
N MET A 1 9.63 -23.20 12.31
CA MET A 1 9.83 -21.74 12.49
C MET A 1 11.32 -21.44 12.66
N SER A 2 11.97 -20.86 11.65
CA SER A 2 13.39 -20.50 11.73
C SER A 2 13.54 -19.27 12.64
N SER A 3 14.09 -19.43 13.83
CA SER A 3 14.38 -18.30 14.72
C SER A 3 15.48 -17.45 14.09
N LEU A 4 15.18 -16.18 13.78
CA LEU A 4 16.17 -15.23 13.28
C LEU A 4 17.24 -15.01 14.35
N LYS A 5 18.52 -15.16 13.96
CA LYS A 5 19.65 -15.04 14.87
C LYS A 5 20.17 -13.61 14.89
N PRO A 6 20.52 -13.01 16.04
CA PRO A 6 21.23 -11.73 16.07
C PRO A 6 22.56 -11.78 15.33
N VAL A 7 22.99 -10.64 14.78
CA VAL A 7 24.36 -10.47 14.25
C VAL A 7 25.39 -10.63 15.36
N ALA A 8 26.60 -11.07 15.04
CA ALA A 8 27.70 -11.11 16.01
C ALA A 8 28.20 -9.69 16.33
N HIS A 9 28.26 -8.82 15.33
CA HIS A 9 28.73 -7.45 15.47
C HIS A 9 27.72 -6.47 14.90
N ARG A 10 27.04 -5.71 15.77
CA ARG A 10 26.20 -4.61 15.34
C ARG A 10 27.06 -3.43 14.94
N ARG A 11 26.97 -3.02 13.68
CA ARG A 11 27.73 -1.89 13.12
C ARG A 11 26.96 -0.58 13.31
N THR A 12 27.69 0.52 13.52
CA THR A 12 27.15 1.87 13.74
C THR A 12 27.85 2.94 12.88
N ASP A 13 28.58 2.52 11.86
CA ASP A 13 29.32 3.39 10.95
C ASP A 13 28.41 4.02 9.87
N ALA A 14 29.01 4.81 8.97
CA ALA A 14 28.27 5.53 7.92
C ALA A 14 27.40 4.59 7.07
N LEU A 15 27.91 3.42 6.68
CA LEU A 15 27.13 2.43 5.93
C LEU A 15 25.92 1.93 6.71
N ALA A 16 26.07 1.62 8.00
CA ALA A 16 24.97 1.17 8.85
C ALA A 16 23.89 2.25 9.09
N GLN A 17 24.23 3.53 8.93
CA GLN A 17 23.34 4.67 9.07
C GLN A 17 22.81 5.20 7.73
N THR A 18 23.35 4.72 6.61
CA THR A 18 22.96 5.17 5.27
C THR A 18 21.60 4.60 4.89
N HIS A 19 20.73 5.45 4.36
CA HIS A 19 19.44 5.01 3.85
C HIS A 19 19.64 4.01 2.70
N TRP A 20 18.84 2.94 2.68
CA TRP A 20 19.05 1.82 1.76
C TRP A 20 19.03 2.25 0.28
N ALA A 21 18.19 3.23 -0.09
CA ALA A 21 18.16 3.77 -1.46
C ALA A 21 19.51 4.35 -1.91
N ALA A 22 20.27 4.93 -0.98
CA ALA A 22 21.61 5.42 -1.27
C ALA A 22 22.61 4.27 -1.42
N VAL A 23 22.49 3.20 -0.63
CA VAL A 23 23.30 1.98 -0.79
C VAL A 23 23.04 1.33 -2.15
N GLU A 24 21.79 1.20 -2.57
CA GLU A 24 21.45 0.66 -3.89
C GLU A 24 22.03 1.52 -5.03
N ARG A 25 21.96 2.85 -4.90
CA ARG A 25 22.56 3.75 -5.88
C ARG A 25 24.08 3.55 -5.97
N LEU A 26 24.76 3.42 -4.82
CA LEU A 26 26.20 3.17 -4.77
C LEU A 26 26.57 1.81 -5.37
N LEU A 27 25.77 0.77 -5.11
CA LEU A 27 25.92 -0.53 -5.76
C LEU A 27 25.74 -0.43 -7.27
N ALA A 28 24.73 0.29 -7.74
CA ALA A 28 24.50 0.50 -9.16
C ALA A 28 25.68 1.24 -9.81
N GLU A 29 26.21 2.27 -9.17
CA GLU A 29 27.42 2.99 -9.61
C GLU A 29 28.65 2.09 -9.64
N HIS A 30 28.86 1.28 -8.59
CA HIS A 30 29.96 0.31 -8.53
C HIS A 30 29.91 -0.67 -9.71
N TYR A 31 28.76 -1.29 -9.97
CA TYR A 31 28.64 -2.24 -11.08
C TYR A 31 28.71 -1.59 -12.46
N ARG A 32 28.20 -0.36 -12.62
CA ARG A 32 28.41 0.42 -13.86
C ARG A 32 29.89 0.65 -14.11
N ASN A 33 30.65 1.03 -13.08
CA ASN A 33 32.10 1.21 -13.18
C ASN A 33 32.84 -0.10 -13.48
N ALA A 34 32.29 -1.23 -13.04
CA ALA A 34 32.77 -2.58 -13.40
C ALA A 34 32.34 -3.04 -14.81
N GLY A 35 31.70 -2.17 -15.60
CA GLY A 35 31.34 -2.42 -17.00
C GLY A 35 29.99 -3.13 -17.20
N TYR A 36 29.14 -3.21 -16.18
CA TYR A 36 27.78 -3.74 -16.33
C TYR A 36 26.81 -2.65 -16.79
N THR A 37 25.87 -3.04 -17.65
CA THR A 37 24.61 -2.30 -17.80
C THR A 37 23.72 -2.61 -16.60
N VAL A 38 23.22 -1.58 -15.93
CA VAL A 38 22.47 -1.72 -14.66
C VAL A 38 21.09 -1.11 -14.78
N ASP A 39 20.06 -1.95 -14.71
CA ASP A 39 18.68 -1.49 -14.50
C ASP A 39 18.39 -1.47 -12.99
N HIS A 40 18.01 -0.31 -12.47
CA HIS A 40 17.64 -0.14 -11.07
C HIS A 40 16.12 -0.39 -10.95
N CYS A 41 15.75 -1.52 -10.35
CA CYS A 41 14.35 -1.96 -10.17
C CYS A 41 13.86 -1.75 -8.72
N GLY A 42 14.80 -1.51 -7.79
CA GLY A 42 14.53 -1.24 -6.40
C GLY A 42 13.83 0.09 -6.17
N THR A 43 13.45 0.31 -4.92
CA THR A 43 12.62 1.44 -4.50
C THR A 43 13.32 2.81 -4.71
N GLY A 44 14.63 2.83 -4.94
CA GLY A 44 15.42 4.03 -5.25
C GLY A 44 15.25 4.59 -6.67
N ALA A 45 14.55 3.88 -7.57
CA ALA A 45 14.50 4.18 -9.00
C ALA A 45 13.24 4.93 -9.48
N ASN A 46 12.44 5.51 -8.57
CA ASN A 46 11.11 6.12 -8.80
C ASN A 46 9.93 5.14 -8.62
N GLY A 47 9.67 4.75 -7.37
CA GLY A 47 8.34 4.66 -6.77
C GLY A 47 7.20 3.86 -7.41
N SER A 48 7.37 3.07 -8.49
CA SER A 48 6.20 2.46 -9.16
C SER A 48 6.35 1.05 -9.73
N LYS A 49 7.46 0.34 -9.50
CA LYS A 49 7.48 -1.10 -9.80
C LYS A 49 8.49 -1.86 -8.96
N PHE A 50 8.01 -2.50 -7.89
CA PHE A 50 8.80 -3.49 -7.16
C PHE A 50 8.78 -4.80 -7.95
N ASP A 51 9.93 -5.22 -8.47
CA ASP A 51 10.03 -6.42 -9.32
C ASP A 51 10.17 -7.70 -8.49
N GLY A 52 9.25 -7.92 -7.54
CA GLY A 52 9.16 -9.15 -6.76
C GLY A 52 10.35 -9.44 -5.83
N GLY A 53 11.22 -8.45 -5.56
CA GLY A 53 12.38 -8.60 -4.70
C GLY A 53 13.73 -8.40 -5.39
N ILE A 54 13.75 -7.94 -6.65
CA ILE A 54 14.99 -7.56 -7.36
C ILE A 54 15.21 -6.05 -7.22
N ASP A 55 16.38 -5.67 -6.72
CA ASP A 55 16.77 -4.26 -6.61
C ASP A 55 17.58 -3.81 -7.82
N LEU A 56 18.48 -4.67 -8.33
CA LEU A 56 19.26 -4.39 -9.55
C LEU A 56 19.24 -5.57 -10.50
N LYS A 57 19.20 -5.27 -11.80
CA LYS A 57 19.47 -6.22 -12.89
C LYS A 57 20.75 -5.80 -13.59
N LEU A 58 21.76 -6.68 -13.58
CA LEU A 58 23.07 -6.43 -14.16
C LEU A 58 23.21 -7.24 -15.45
N ARG A 59 23.69 -6.62 -16.52
CA ARG A 59 23.98 -7.29 -17.80
C ARG A 59 25.37 -6.93 -18.30
N ARG A 60 26.14 -7.95 -18.68
CA ARG A 60 27.45 -7.79 -19.35
C ARG A 60 27.77 -9.07 -20.12
N ASP A 61 28.01 -8.95 -21.42
CA ASP A 61 28.21 -10.09 -22.31
C ASP A 61 27.05 -11.10 -22.17
N ASP A 62 27.34 -12.38 -21.92
CA ASP A 62 26.35 -13.43 -21.67
C ASP A 62 25.86 -13.47 -20.20
N ALA A 63 26.38 -12.61 -19.32
CA ALA A 63 25.99 -12.58 -17.92
C ALA A 63 24.72 -11.74 -17.72
N TYR A 64 23.70 -12.37 -17.13
CA TYR A 64 22.52 -11.69 -16.59
C TYR A 64 22.40 -12.02 -15.10
N ILE A 65 22.55 -11.03 -14.23
CA ILE A 65 22.61 -11.23 -12.78
C ILE A 65 21.52 -10.41 -12.09
N VAL A 66 20.75 -11.05 -11.21
CA VAL A 66 19.77 -10.38 -10.36
C VAL A 66 20.35 -10.10 -8.98
N VAL A 67 20.15 -8.90 -8.46
CA VAL A 67 20.65 -8.48 -7.15
C VAL A 67 19.49 -8.18 -6.23
N GLN A 68 19.52 -8.73 -5.03
CA GLN A 68 18.60 -8.41 -3.94
C GLN A 68 19.37 -7.89 -2.74
N CYS A 69 18.89 -6.81 -2.15
CA CYS A 69 19.42 -6.18 -0.96
C CYS A 69 18.47 -6.46 0.22
N LYS A 70 19.01 -7.01 1.31
CA LYS A 70 18.31 -7.18 2.58
C LYS A 70 18.77 -6.12 3.56
N HIS A 71 17.84 -5.26 3.96
CA HIS A 71 18.13 -4.07 4.76
C HIS A 71 18.16 -4.36 6.27
N TRP A 72 18.94 -5.35 6.70
CA TRP A 72 19.06 -5.71 8.12
C TRP A 72 20.51 -5.64 8.57
N ASN A 73 20.74 -5.03 9.75
CA ASN A 73 22.04 -5.03 10.41
C ASN A 73 22.00 -5.57 11.85
N ALA A 74 20.81 -5.93 12.35
CA ALA A 74 20.61 -6.43 13.71
C ALA A 74 20.41 -7.96 13.76
N LEU A 75 19.83 -8.53 12.71
CA LEU A 75 19.58 -9.96 12.57
C LEU A 75 20.31 -10.50 11.34
N LYS A 76 20.77 -11.74 11.45
CA LYS A 76 21.40 -12.48 10.37
C LYS A 76 20.37 -12.88 9.33
N VAL A 77 20.75 -12.78 8.07
CA VAL A 77 19.91 -13.22 6.95
C VAL A 77 19.84 -14.76 6.93
N PRO A 78 18.63 -15.36 7.01
CA PRO A 78 18.44 -16.81 7.00
C PRO A 78 18.59 -17.41 5.60
N HIS A 79 18.63 -18.74 5.54
CA HIS A 79 18.73 -19.50 4.29
C HIS A 79 17.51 -19.34 3.37
N ASN A 80 16.33 -19.03 3.93
CA ASN A 80 15.11 -18.83 3.16
C ASN A 80 15.27 -17.74 2.10
N ASP A 81 15.98 -16.65 2.42
CA ASP A 81 16.22 -15.56 1.46
C ASP A 81 17.08 -16.03 0.27
N VAL A 82 18.03 -16.94 0.49
CA VAL A 82 18.83 -17.54 -0.58
C VAL A 82 17.95 -18.39 -1.50
N HIS A 83 17.07 -19.23 -0.95
CA HIS A 83 16.16 -20.05 -1.74
C HIS A 83 15.13 -19.20 -2.51
N GLN A 84 14.62 -18.14 -1.89
CA GLN A 84 13.73 -17.20 -2.57
C GLN A 84 14.44 -16.54 -3.75
N LEU A 85 15.67 -16.06 -3.56
CA LEU A 85 16.44 -15.42 -4.62
C LEU A 85 16.79 -16.40 -5.75
N LEU A 86 17.06 -17.67 -5.44
CA LEU A 86 17.24 -18.71 -6.45
C LEU A 86 15.99 -18.90 -7.31
N GLY A 87 14.80 -18.90 -6.71
CA GLY A 87 13.54 -18.97 -7.45
C GLY A 87 13.36 -17.78 -8.40
N ILE A 88 13.68 -16.57 -7.92
CA ILE A 88 13.65 -15.35 -8.74
C ILE A 88 14.66 -15.45 -9.90
N MET A 89 15.89 -15.87 -9.63
CA MET A 89 16.94 -16.03 -10.64
C MET A 89 16.48 -16.97 -11.77
N VAL A 90 15.88 -18.11 -11.43
CA VAL A 90 15.35 -19.08 -12.40
C VAL A 90 14.19 -18.48 -13.20
N ASN A 91 13.24 -17.84 -12.52
CA ASN A 91 12.08 -17.23 -13.17
C ASN A 91 12.47 -16.11 -14.15
N GLU A 92 13.50 -15.33 -13.82
CA GLU A 92 14.02 -14.27 -14.67
C GLU A 92 14.89 -14.81 -15.82
N GLY A 93 15.36 -16.07 -15.76
CA GLY A 93 16.36 -16.58 -16.69
C GLY A 93 17.75 -15.96 -16.48
N ALA A 94 18.07 -15.55 -15.25
CA ALA A 94 19.36 -15.02 -14.89
C ALA A 94 20.42 -16.13 -14.77
N THR A 95 21.65 -15.81 -15.17
CA THR A 95 22.81 -16.72 -15.10
C THR A 95 23.41 -16.78 -13.69
N GLY A 96 23.05 -15.84 -12.82
CA GLY A 96 23.49 -15.80 -11.43
C GLY A 96 22.68 -14.81 -10.59
N ALA A 97 22.89 -14.85 -9.28
CA ALA A 97 22.26 -13.93 -8.35
C ALA A 97 23.22 -13.45 -7.27
N ILE A 98 22.95 -12.27 -6.72
CA ILE A 98 23.73 -11.67 -5.63
C ILE A 98 22.76 -11.26 -4.52
N LEU A 99 22.99 -11.77 -3.32
CA LEU A 99 22.27 -11.35 -2.11
C LEU A 99 23.19 -10.47 -1.27
N VAL A 100 22.75 -9.22 -1.05
CA VAL A 100 23.53 -8.20 -0.35
C VAL A 100 22.89 -7.90 1.00
N THR A 101 23.69 -7.73 2.05
CA THR A 101 23.22 -7.22 3.35
C THR A 101 24.26 -6.30 4.00
N SER A 102 23.79 -5.31 4.76
CA SER A 102 24.66 -4.48 5.61
C SER A 102 25.10 -5.18 6.91
N GLY A 103 24.45 -6.30 7.23
CA GLY A 103 24.70 -7.13 8.41
C GLY A 103 25.47 -8.39 8.07
N GLU A 104 25.02 -9.52 8.60
CA GLU A 104 25.70 -10.81 8.45
C GLU A 104 24.75 -11.87 7.88
N PHE A 105 25.29 -12.90 7.23
CA PHE A 105 24.53 -14.10 6.88
C PHE A 105 24.57 -15.13 8.00
N SER A 106 23.49 -15.91 8.12
CA SER A 106 23.51 -17.11 8.95
C SER A 106 24.39 -18.19 8.32
N ARG A 107 24.98 -19.07 9.13
CA ARG A 107 25.73 -20.22 8.62
C ARG A 107 24.92 -21.07 7.64
N ALA A 108 23.63 -21.24 7.90
CA ALA A 108 22.73 -21.96 7.00
C ALA A 108 22.55 -21.26 5.64
N ALA A 109 22.55 -19.92 5.60
CA ALA A 109 22.49 -19.15 4.35
C ALA A 109 23.78 -19.31 3.54
N ILE A 110 24.94 -19.23 4.21
CA ILE A 110 26.24 -19.48 3.58
C ILE A 110 26.30 -20.90 3.00
N GLU A 111 25.93 -21.90 3.80
CA GLU A 111 25.88 -23.30 3.34
C GLU A 111 24.89 -23.48 2.16
N ALA A 112 23.75 -22.79 2.17
CA ALA A 112 22.80 -22.83 1.05
C ALA A 112 23.38 -22.22 -0.23
N ALA A 113 23.97 -21.03 -0.15
CA ALA A 113 24.58 -20.37 -1.31
C ALA A 113 25.71 -21.22 -1.93
N THR A 114 26.59 -21.78 -1.09
CA THR A 114 27.69 -22.64 -1.55
C THR A 114 27.21 -23.91 -2.23
N ARG A 115 26.13 -24.54 -1.74
CA ARG A 115 25.58 -25.76 -2.34
C ARG A 115 25.06 -25.54 -3.77
N HIS A 116 24.45 -24.39 -4.03
CA HIS A 116 23.88 -24.10 -5.33
C HIS A 116 24.87 -23.46 -6.29
N GLY A 117 25.90 -22.75 -5.80
CA GLY A 117 26.98 -22.17 -6.62
C GLY A 117 26.57 -20.99 -7.51
N HIS A 118 25.29 -20.68 -7.60
CA HIS A 118 24.75 -19.60 -8.44
C HIS A 118 24.39 -18.32 -7.67
N VAL A 119 24.51 -18.34 -6.32
CA VAL A 119 24.24 -17.18 -5.47
C VAL A 119 25.54 -16.72 -4.83
N GLN A 120 25.94 -15.49 -5.12
CA GLN A 120 26.97 -14.78 -4.38
C GLN A 120 26.35 -14.10 -3.16
N LEU A 121 27.02 -14.20 -2.02
CA LEU A 121 26.68 -13.44 -0.83
C LEU A 121 27.67 -12.27 -0.69
N ILE A 122 27.15 -11.08 -0.41
CA ILE A 122 27.92 -9.89 -0.07
C ILE A 122 27.43 -9.42 1.29
N ASP A 123 28.21 -9.66 2.34
CA ASP A 123 27.85 -9.24 3.69
C ASP A 123 28.31 -7.81 3.98
N GLY A 124 28.08 -7.35 5.21
CA GLY A 124 28.41 -5.99 5.58
C GLY A 124 29.90 -5.68 5.51
N ASP A 125 30.78 -6.66 5.72
CA ASP A 125 32.22 -6.45 5.65
C ASP A 125 32.68 -6.39 4.19
N ASP A 126 32.18 -7.29 3.36
CA ASP A 126 32.39 -7.26 1.89
C ASP A 126 31.88 -5.94 1.29
N LEU A 127 30.71 -5.47 1.73
CA LEU A 127 30.08 -4.26 1.23
C LEU A 127 30.89 -3.00 1.57
N ARG A 128 31.55 -2.98 2.74
CA ARG A 128 32.45 -1.89 3.15
C ARG A 128 33.73 -1.87 2.33
N GLU A 129 34.28 -3.03 2.03
CA GLU A 129 35.44 -3.15 1.16
C GLU A 129 35.09 -2.68 -0.27
N MET A 130 33.94 -3.13 -0.78
CA MET A 130 33.49 -2.84 -2.14
C MET A 130 33.15 -1.36 -2.38
N LEU A 131 32.49 -0.71 -1.42
CA LEU A 131 32.05 0.69 -1.56
C LEU A 131 33.06 1.70 -1.01
N GLY A 132 34.02 1.24 -0.20
CA GLY A 132 34.98 2.10 0.48
C GLY A 132 34.35 3.02 1.53
N PRO A 133 35.09 4.03 2.01
CA PRO A 133 34.60 5.00 2.97
C PRO A 133 33.42 5.78 2.40
N LEU A 134 32.22 5.51 2.92
CA LEU A 134 31.07 6.34 2.60
C LEU A 134 31.22 7.69 3.29
N PRO A 135 30.90 8.81 2.60
CA PRO A 135 30.75 10.07 3.29
C PRO A 135 29.76 9.86 4.42
N GLY A 136 30.11 10.34 5.62
CA GLY A 136 29.21 10.31 6.77
C GLY A 136 27.84 10.88 6.38
N PRO A 137 26.77 10.50 7.09
CA PRO A 137 25.43 10.98 6.78
C PRO A 137 25.52 12.49 6.52
N PRO A 138 25.05 12.98 5.36
CA PRO A 138 25.18 14.41 5.07
C PRO A 138 24.60 15.13 6.27
N ALA A 139 25.40 16.02 6.88
CA ALA A 139 24.88 16.95 7.87
C ALA A 139 23.60 17.50 7.26
N SER A 140 22.48 17.15 7.88
CA SER A 140 21.12 17.25 7.34
C SER A 140 21.05 18.33 6.27
N VAL A 141 21.05 17.93 4.99
CA VAL A 141 20.70 18.88 3.94
C VAL A 141 19.30 19.30 4.31
N ASP A 142 19.16 20.54 4.80
CA ASP A 142 17.91 21.09 5.31
C ASP A 142 16.83 20.95 4.23
N SER A 143 16.13 19.81 4.24
CA SER A 143 14.84 19.62 3.57
C SER A 143 13.73 20.25 4.42
N GLY A 144 14.08 21.31 5.16
CA GLY A 144 13.21 22.09 6.03
C GLY A 144 12.39 23.16 5.32
N SER A 145 12.51 23.31 3.99
CA SER A 145 11.74 24.34 3.27
C SER A 145 10.33 23.89 2.85
N ASN A 146 10.05 22.58 2.78
CA ASN A 146 8.78 22.10 2.21
C ASN A 146 7.77 21.60 3.25
N SER A 147 8.22 21.19 4.45
CA SER A 147 7.32 20.72 5.51
C SER A 147 6.53 21.87 6.13
N ARG A 148 7.18 23.02 6.40
CA ARG A 148 6.52 24.22 6.94
C ARG A 148 5.46 24.78 5.98
N LEU A 149 5.75 24.82 4.68
CA LEU A 149 4.79 25.28 3.67
C LEU A 149 3.62 24.29 3.54
N THR A 150 3.87 22.99 3.61
CA THR A 150 2.83 21.95 3.57
C THR A 150 1.90 22.05 4.78
N TYR A 151 2.43 22.22 6.00
CA TYR A 151 1.61 22.41 7.20
C TYR A 151 0.82 23.73 7.19
N VAL A 152 1.40 24.82 6.67
CA VAL A 152 0.68 26.10 6.52
C VAL A 152 -0.46 25.96 5.52
N VAL A 153 -0.23 25.31 4.36
CA VAL A 153 -1.29 25.08 3.38
C VAL A 153 -2.38 24.18 3.94
N LEU A 154 -2.03 23.08 4.61
CA LEU A 154 -3.00 22.17 5.24
C LEU A 154 -3.82 22.85 6.33
N THR A 155 -3.19 23.68 7.18
CA THR A 155 -3.90 24.42 8.23
C THR A 155 -4.81 25.50 7.66
N LEU A 156 -4.39 26.22 6.60
CA LEU A 156 -5.25 27.18 5.91
C LEU A 156 -6.47 26.52 5.26
N PHE A 157 -6.29 25.35 4.63
CA PHE A 157 -7.40 24.57 4.09
C PHE A 157 -8.37 24.11 5.20
N ALA A 158 -7.85 23.62 6.33
CA ALA A 158 -8.67 23.19 7.46
C ALA A 158 -9.44 24.35 8.13
N LEU A 159 -8.85 25.54 8.23
CA LEU A 159 -9.52 26.74 8.73
C LEU A 159 -10.61 27.23 7.77
N ALA A 160 -10.33 27.20 6.46
CA ALA A 160 -11.31 27.58 5.44
C ALA A 160 -12.53 26.64 5.43
N THR A 161 -12.32 25.33 5.57
CA THR A 161 -13.43 24.36 5.65
C THR A 161 -14.24 24.54 6.93
N LEU A 162 -13.59 24.76 8.08
CA LEU A 162 -14.28 25.01 9.34
C LEU A 162 -15.13 26.29 9.28
N ALA A 163 -14.60 27.37 8.69
CA ALA A 163 -15.33 28.61 8.49
C ALA A 163 -16.54 28.44 7.55
N MET A 164 -16.38 27.68 6.46
CA MET A 164 -17.47 27.40 5.52
C MET A 164 -18.59 26.58 6.18
N VAL A 165 -18.25 25.56 6.96
CA VAL A 165 -19.23 24.75 7.71
C VAL A 165 -19.95 25.62 8.75
N SER A 166 -19.22 26.44 9.50
CA SER A 166 -19.80 27.35 10.49
C SER A 166 -20.77 28.35 9.84
N PHE A 167 -20.39 28.94 8.70
CA PHE A 167 -21.26 29.83 7.94
C PHE A 167 -22.52 29.12 7.43
N MET A 168 -22.39 27.88 6.93
CA MET A 168 -23.53 27.10 6.45
C MET A 168 -24.52 26.77 7.56
N VAL A 169 -24.02 26.39 8.75
CA VAL A 169 -24.85 26.13 9.93
C VAL A 169 -25.53 27.42 10.41
N LEU A 170 -24.81 28.53 10.46
CA LEU A 170 -25.37 29.82 10.87
C LEU A 170 -26.44 30.31 9.87
N ALA A 171 -26.22 30.11 8.57
CA ALA A 171 -27.19 30.43 7.53
C ALA A 171 -28.45 29.53 7.63
N GLN A 172 -28.31 28.25 7.95
CA GLN A 172 -29.45 27.37 8.22
C GLN A 172 -30.22 27.80 9.47
N PHE A 173 -29.51 28.19 10.53
CA PHE A 173 -30.11 28.67 11.76
C PHE A 173 -30.88 29.98 11.55
N HIS A 174 -30.32 30.94 10.80
CA HIS A 174 -31.02 32.18 10.46
C HIS A 174 -32.30 31.90 9.66
N ARG A 175 -32.24 31.01 8.66
CA ARG A 175 -33.42 30.57 7.90
C ARG A 175 -34.48 29.91 8.77
N LEU A 176 -34.08 29.17 9.83
CA LEU A 176 -35.00 28.54 10.77
C LEU A 176 -35.69 29.59 11.65
N VAL A 177 -34.93 30.58 12.13
CA VAL A 177 -35.47 31.71 12.91
C VAL A 177 -36.41 32.56 12.05
N ASP A 178 -36.06 32.84 10.80
CA ASP A 178 -36.91 33.57 9.85
C ASP A 178 -38.23 32.82 9.59
N ARG A 179 -38.19 31.48 9.55
CA ARG A 179 -39.38 30.63 9.43
C ARG A 179 -40.26 30.68 10.68
N ALA A 180 -39.66 30.69 11.86
CA ALA A 180 -40.39 30.81 13.12
C ALA A 180 -40.98 32.21 13.34
N ALA A 181 -40.41 33.23 12.71
CA ALA A 181 -40.89 34.61 12.76
C ALA A 181 -42.02 34.92 11.76
N GLN A 182 -42.40 33.97 10.89
CA GLN A 182 -43.55 34.20 10.02
C GLN A 182 -44.86 34.18 10.84
N PRO A 183 -45.68 35.24 10.76
CA PRO A 183 -46.96 35.26 11.43
C PRO A 183 -47.87 34.17 10.86
N LEU A 184 -48.58 33.47 11.76
CA LEU A 184 -49.56 32.44 11.43
C LEU A 184 -50.55 32.99 10.38
N PRO A 185 -50.88 32.24 9.30
CA PRO A 185 -51.80 32.72 8.28
C PRO A 185 -53.13 33.09 8.95
N THR A 186 -53.44 34.38 8.94
CA THR A 186 -54.66 34.93 9.53
C THR A 186 -55.79 34.52 8.61
N GLY A 187 -56.67 33.64 9.08
CA GLY A 187 -57.81 33.18 8.30
C GLY A 187 -58.67 34.36 7.87
N GLU A 188 -58.79 34.58 6.56
CA GLU A 188 -59.82 35.48 6.04
C GLU A 188 -61.20 34.88 6.32
N PRO A 189 -62.17 35.67 6.79
CA PRO A 189 -63.55 35.21 6.91
C PRO A 189 -64.12 34.92 5.52
N ILE A 190 -64.55 33.68 5.32
CA ILE A 190 -65.22 33.22 4.10
C ILE A 190 -66.52 34.02 3.94
N MET A 191 -66.49 35.02 3.06
CA MET A 191 -67.68 35.73 2.60
C MET A 191 -68.39 34.83 1.58
N LEU A 192 -69.51 34.23 1.99
CA LEU A 192 -70.37 33.41 1.13
C LEU A 192 -70.90 34.26 -0.04
N GLN A 193 -70.29 34.15 -1.21
CA GLN A 193 -70.87 34.62 -2.46
C GLN A 193 -71.59 33.46 -3.16
N PRO A 194 -72.88 33.60 -3.52
CA PRO A 194 -73.61 32.56 -4.20
C PRO A 194 -73.38 32.67 -5.71
N GLN A 195 -72.70 31.70 -6.33
CA GLN A 195 -72.73 31.56 -7.79
C GLN A 195 -72.74 30.09 -8.24
N VAL A 196 -73.91 29.76 -8.81
CA VAL A 196 -74.15 28.99 -10.05
C VAL A 196 -73.56 27.59 -10.12
N VAL A 197 -74.46 26.60 -10.06
CA VAL A 197 -74.22 25.20 -10.42
C VAL A 197 -74.12 25.10 -11.96
N PRO A 198 -72.98 24.70 -12.54
CA PRO A 198 -72.92 24.26 -13.92
C PRO A 198 -73.11 22.74 -13.96
N ASN A 199 -73.85 22.33 -14.97
CA ASN A 199 -74.37 21.00 -15.21
C ASN A 199 -73.27 19.93 -15.32
N ALA A 200 -73.64 18.69 -14.97
CA ALA A 200 -72.85 17.49 -15.17
C ALA A 200 -72.38 17.39 -16.64
N GLY A 201 -71.06 17.26 -16.82
CA GLY A 201 -70.42 16.96 -18.09
C GLY A 201 -69.40 15.86 -17.88
N ASP A 202 -69.59 14.75 -18.59
CA ASP A 202 -68.76 13.56 -18.63
C ASP A 202 -67.26 13.86 -18.78
N GLY A 203 -66.44 13.09 -18.06
CA GLY A 203 -64.99 13.10 -18.22
C GLY A 203 -64.29 12.14 -17.26
N ASP A 204 -64.19 10.89 -17.69
CA ASP A 204 -63.25 9.82 -17.31
C ASP A 204 -62.82 9.67 -15.84
N VAL A 205 -63.36 8.62 -15.23
CA VAL A 205 -62.77 7.93 -14.08
C VAL A 205 -61.51 7.21 -14.55
N LEU A 206 -60.33 7.73 -14.19
CA LEU A 206 -59.09 6.95 -14.16
C LEU A 206 -58.52 6.93 -12.74
N ASP A 207 -58.76 5.78 -12.12
CA ASP A 207 -58.20 5.18 -10.92
C ASP A 207 -56.92 5.83 -10.36
N THR A 208 -57.06 6.42 -9.16
CA THR A 208 -55.95 6.77 -8.28
C THR A 208 -55.59 5.55 -7.43
N SER A 209 -54.79 4.67 -7.98
CA SER A 209 -54.08 3.64 -7.22
C SER A 209 -52.57 3.88 -7.32
N PRO A 210 -51.83 3.96 -6.19
CA PRO A 210 -50.38 4.08 -6.22
C PRO A 210 -49.74 2.85 -6.84
N ILE A 211 -48.81 3.04 -7.77
CA ILE A 211 -47.97 1.98 -8.33
C ILE A 211 -47.09 1.43 -7.18
N PRO A 212 -47.17 0.13 -6.84
CA PRO A 212 -46.24 -0.48 -5.90
C PRO A 212 -44.84 -0.52 -6.54
N MET A 213 -43.84 0.07 -5.88
CA MET A 213 -42.45 -0.25 -6.18
C MET A 213 -42.17 -1.66 -5.66
N GLU A 214 -41.86 -2.60 -6.56
CA GLU A 214 -41.28 -3.88 -6.16
C GLU A 214 -39.93 -3.63 -5.46
N GLN A 215 -39.89 -3.95 -4.18
CA GLN A 215 -38.68 -4.04 -3.38
C GLN A 215 -38.01 -5.38 -3.73
N PRO A 216 -36.72 -5.42 -4.11
CA PRO A 216 -36.06 -6.68 -4.43
C PRO A 216 -36.04 -7.57 -3.19
N ASP A 217 -36.53 -8.78 -3.38
CA ASP A 217 -36.69 -9.81 -2.35
C ASP A 217 -35.32 -10.18 -1.80
N HIS A 218 -34.98 -9.67 -0.61
CA HIS A 218 -33.84 -10.16 0.14
C HIS A 218 -34.22 -11.53 0.70
N LEU A 219 -34.05 -12.58 -0.10
CA LEU A 219 -34.10 -13.95 0.39
C LEU A 219 -32.96 -14.12 1.40
N GLU A 220 -33.32 -14.17 2.69
CA GLU A 220 -32.42 -14.69 3.70
C GLU A 220 -32.03 -16.13 3.32
N PRO A 221 -30.73 -16.46 3.30
CA PRO A 221 -30.27 -17.78 2.91
C PRO A 221 -30.88 -18.84 3.83
N THR A 222 -31.38 -19.90 3.22
CA THR A 222 -32.09 -20.95 3.96
C THR A 222 -31.13 -21.72 4.88
N PRO A 223 -31.62 -22.33 5.98
CA PRO A 223 -30.77 -23.09 6.90
C PRO A 223 -29.99 -24.24 6.24
N GLU A 224 -30.48 -24.76 5.11
CA GLU A 224 -29.79 -25.79 4.34
C GLU A 224 -28.61 -25.23 3.54
N GLU A 225 -28.78 -24.07 2.90
CA GLU A 225 -27.70 -23.37 2.18
C GLU A 225 -26.57 -22.93 3.12
N ILE A 226 -26.93 -22.49 4.33
CA ILE A 226 -25.96 -22.15 5.38
C ILE A 226 -25.15 -23.40 5.77
N ARG A 227 -25.81 -24.55 5.96
CA ARG A 227 -25.15 -25.81 6.32
C ARG A 227 -24.24 -26.33 5.21
N GLU A 228 -24.65 -26.18 3.95
CA GLU A 228 -23.83 -26.56 2.81
C GLU A 228 -22.59 -25.65 2.66
N SER A 229 -22.77 -24.34 2.86
CA SER A 229 -21.66 -23.38 2.85
C SER A 229 -20.64 -23.66 3.95
N GLN A 230 -21.11 -23.96 5.17
CA GLN A 230 -20.26 -24.34 6.30
C GLN A 230 -19.50 -25.65 6.02
N ARG A 231 -20.16 -26.66 5.45
CA ARG A 231 -19.51 -27.91 5.05
C ARG A 231 -18.41 -27.69 4.01
N LYS A 232 -18.67 -26.86 2.99
CA LYS A 232 -17.65 -26.52 1.97
C LYS A 232 -16.45 -25.78 2.57
N ALA A 233 -16.68 -24.91 3.55
CA ALA A 233 -15.62 -24.22 4.27
C ALA A 233 -14.76 -25.19 5.11
N ASP A 234 -15.40 -26.14 5.81
CA ASP A 234 -14.70 -27.15 6.63
C ASP A 234 -13.91 -28.15 5.77
N GLU A 235 -14.44 -28.54 4.62
CA GLU A 235 -13.74 -29.38 3.63
C GLU A 235 -12.50 -28.64 3.08
N ALA A 236 -12.61 -27.35 2.76
CA ALA A 236 -11.48 -26.54 2.31
C ALA A 236 -10.38 -26.40 3.38
N ILE A 237 -10.75 -26.23 4.65
CA ILE A 237 -9.80 -26.17 5.77
C ILE A 237 -9.08 -27.51 5.97
N THR A 238 -9.77 -28.62 5.74
CA THR A 238 -9.20 -29.98 5.87
C THR A 238 -8.17 -30.25 4.76
N VAL A 239 -8.43 -29.81 3.53
CA VAL A 239 -7.48 -29.93 2.41
C VAL A 239 -6.21 -29.14 2.68
N ILE A 240 -6.32 -27.95 3.28
CA ILE A 240 -5.15 -27.12 3.63
C ILE A 240 -4.28 -27.79 4.72
N LYS A 241 -4.89 -28.50 5.69
CA LYS A 241 -4.15 -29.20 6.76
C LYS A 241 -3.54 -30.53 6.34
N ALA A 242 -4.03 -31.15 5.26
CA ALA A 242 -3.58 -32.46 4.78
C ALA A 242 -2.49 -32.37 3.69
N THR A 243 -2.03 -31.16 3.33
CA THR A 243 -0.92 -31.00 2.39
C THR A 243 0.39 -31.10 3.17
N PRO A 244 1.19 -32.18 3.04
CA PRO A 244 2.49 -32.25 3.68
C PRO A 244 3.39 -31.16 3.08
N GLU A 245 3.99 -30.34 3.94
CA GLU A 245 5.03 -29.38 3.56
C GLU A 245 6.15 -30.13 2.81
N ILE A 246 6.30 -29.83 1.52
CA ILE A 246 7.50 -30.11 0.73
C ILE A 246 8.26 -28.80 0.58
#